data_AF-S7S5I3-F1
#
_entry.id   AF-S7S5I3-F1
#
_cell.length_a   1.000
_cell.length_b   1.000
_cell.length_c   1.000
_cell.angle_alpha   90.00
_cell.angle_beta   90.00
_cell.angle_gamma   90.00
#
_symmetry.space_group_name_H-M   'P 1'
#
loop_
_entity.id
_entity.type
_entity.pdbx_description
1 polymer ?
#
loop_
_entity_poly.entity_id
_entity_poly.type
_entity_poly.pdbx_seq_one_letter_code
_entity_poly.pdbx_strand_id
1 'polypeptide(L)'
;MLAGQTLADSSGIYVISLPRRYDRKRDMERLRRALNLKWSYVDALDADDSAISRIIERVRLERSKSRSYVEDSTEVKAPSLEYFHWPEDMDLNTLSRATINPSGADGWGSEHALPSQWPGTGPAPLLVDPLMCATENNTIPPYTPSAPPYKLLTPAKVACWHSHLSVIRNIANKPGNSTTLDEVYIILEDDVDMEYDIKERLWDMWPALPPHWDMLFLGHCWSNESLHPALPLPPYSAFSPLHPSNAPKCTHAYAVTKAGAARLLLHLRYPPFAYSRAIDQAYAWLIQSGRLRAFSVVPSIVIQRKVGQSDVWDEEHGGTGSEWRDTLVHGVLGTS
;
A
#
# COMPACT_ATOMS: atom_id res chain seq x y z
N MET A 1 -24.61 -26.26 5.09
CA MET A 1 -23.71 -25.19 4.61
C MET A 1 -22.35 -25.39 5.26
N LEU A 2 -21.31 -25.72 4.49
CA LEU A 2 -19.95 -25.79 5.01
C LEU A 2 -19.50 -24.36 5.35
N ALA A 3 -18.95 -24.15 6.55
CA ALA A 3 -18.38 -22.87 6.95
C ALA A 3 -17.16 -22.57 6.05
N GLY A 4 -17.17 -21.44 5.35
CA GLY A 4 -16.03 -21.00 4.53
C GLY A 4 -14.78 -20.77 5.38
N GLN A 5 -13.60 -21.00 4.79
CA GLN A 5 -12.31 -20.98 5.49
C GLN A 5 -11.51 -19.71 5.18
N THR A 6 -10.55 -19.39 6.04
CA THR A 6 -9.49 -18.40 5.78
C THR A 6 -8.32 -19.05 5.03
N LEU A 7 -7.35 -18.25 4.58
CA LEU A 7 -6.11 -18.73 3.96
C LEU A 7 -5.05 -18.94 5.05
N ALA A 8 -4.52 -20.16 5.20
CA ALA A 8 -3.71 -20.55 6.35
C ALA A 8 -4.38 -20.16 7.70
N ASP A 9 -3.60 -19.83 8.73
CA ASP A 9 -4.08 -19.35 10.03
C ASP A 9 -4.40 -17.84 10.05
N SER A 10 -4.73 -17.24 8.89
CA SER A 10 -5.10 -15.82 8.85
C SER A 10 -6.42 -15.56 9.56
N SER A 11 -6.48 -14.43 10.24
CA SER A 11 -7.62 -13.90 11.00
C SER A 11 -8.70 -13.27 10.11
N GLY A 12 -8.39 -13.00 8.84
CA GLY A 12 -9.37 -12.52 7.88
C GLY A 12 -8.74 -12.15 6.53
N ILE A 13 -9.60 -12.07 5.51
CA ILE A 13 -9.25 -11.66 4.15
C ILE A 13 -10.11 -10.45 3.79
N TYR A 14 -9.49 -9.41 3.25
CA TYR A 14 -10.16 -8.22 2.72
C TYR A 14 -9.91 -8.09 1.23
N VAL A 15 -10.95 -7.71 0.49
CA VAL A 15 -10.86 -7.39 -0.94
C VAL A 15 -11.19 -5.92 -1.12
N ILE A 16 -10.22 -5.14 -1.57
CA ILE A 16 -10.39 -3.74 -1.95
C ILE A 16 -10.99 -3.71 -3.35
N SER A 17 -12.16 -3.06 -3.49
CA SER A 17 -12.86 -2.99 -4.77
C SER A 17 -13.66 -1.71 -4.85
N LEU A 18 -13.68 -1.07 -6.01
CA LEU A 18 -14.57 0.06 -6.24
C LEU A 18 -16.03 -0.41 -6.20
N PRO A 19 -16.96 0.35 -5.59
CA PRO A 19 -18.38 0.00 -5.55
C PRO A 19 -18.96 -0.34 -6.93
N ARG A 20 -18.52 0.39 -7.98
CA ARG A 20 -18.97 0.27 -9.36
C ARG A 20 -18.40 -0.93 -10.15
N ARG A 21 -17.34 -1.61 -9.67
CA ARG A 21 -16.65 -2.71 -10.39
C ARG A 21 -17.35 -4.06 -10.20
N TYR A 22 -18.60 -4.17 -10.63
CA TYR A 22 -19.40 -5.39 -10.53
C TYR A 22 -18.83 -6.57 -11.34
N ASP A 23 -18.17 -6.25 -12.45
CA ASP A 23 -17.47 -7.18 -13.32
C ASP A 23 -16.32 -7.89 -12.57
N ARG A 24 -15.46 -7.13 -11.90
CA ARG A 24 -14.35 -7.65 -11.10
C ARG A 24 -14.83 -8.39 -9.86
N LYS A 25 -15.83 -7.84 -9.15
CA LYS A 25 -16.48 -8.52 -8.01
C LYS A 25 -17.07 -9.88 -8.41
N ARG A 26 -17.63 -10.02 -9.62
CA ARG A 26 -18.14 -11.31 -10.13
C ARG A 26 -17.02 -12.35 -10.29
N ASP A 27 -15.87 -11.94 -10.81
CA ASP A 27 -14.73 -12.83 -10.96
C ASP A 27 -14.11 -13.20 -9.60
N MET A 28 -14.03 -12.24 -8.69
CA MET A 28 -13.66 -12.49 -7.30
C MET A 28 -14.63 -13.49 -6.65
N GLU A 29 -15.95 -13.40 -6.85
CA GLU A 29 -16.89 -14.40 -6.33
C GLU A 29 -16.70 -15.81 -6.92
N ARG A 30 -16.21 -15.93 -8.15
CA ARG A 30 -15.82 -17.24 -8.72
C ARG A 30 -14.60 -17.79 -8.01
N LEU A 31 -13.56 -16.97 -7.85
CA LEU A 31 -12.34 -17.31 -7.13
C LEU A 31 -12.64 -17.74 -5.69
N ARG A 32 -13.49 -16.97 -4.99
CA ARG A 32 -13.93 -17.25 -3.61
C ARG A 32 -14.56 -18.63 -3.46
N ARG A 33 -15.44 -18.99 -4.41
CA ARG A 33 -16.17 -20.27 -4.39
C ARG A 33 -15.25 -21.43 -4.71
N ALA A 34 -14.40 -21.29 -5.72
CA ALA A 34 -13.46 -22.32 -6.13
C ALA A 34 -12.48 -22.68 -4.99
N LEU A 35 -11.96 -21.68 -4.29
CA LEU A 35 -11.01 -21.86 -3.19
C LEU A 35 -11.67 -22.07 -1.82
N ASN A 36 -13.01 -22.07 -1.76
CA ASN A 36 -13.79 -22.13 -0.52
C ASN A 36 -13.29 -21.12 0.54
N LEU A 37 -13.19 -19.86 0.15
CA LEU A 37 -12.70 -18.76 0.97
C LEU A 37 -13.84 -17.89 1.52
N LYS A 38 -13.53 -17.18 2.61
CA LYS A 38 -14.36 -16.11 3.15
C LYS A 38 -13.55 -14.82 3.23
N TRP A 39 -14.07 -13.76 2.63
CA TRP A 39 -13.52 -12.42 2.72
C TRP A 39 -14.61 -11.38 2.90
N SER A 40 -14.20 -10.16 3.25
CA SER A 40 -15.04 -8.97 3.26
C SER A 40 -14.58 -8.00 2.20
N TYR A 41 -15.51 -7.46 1.42
CA TYR A 41 -15.20 -6.33 0.55
C TYR A 41 -15.03 -5.06 1.38
N VAL A 42 -14.08 -4.22 0.99
CA VAL A 42 -13.91 -2.86 1.47
C VAL A 42 -14.02 -1.94 0.27
N ASP A 43 -14.91 -0.97 0.34
CA ASP A 43 -15.14 -0.02 -0.74
C ASP A 43 -13.92 0.89 -0.90
N ALA A 44 -13.34 0.85 -2.09
CA ALA A 44 -12.31 1.78 -2.51
C ALA A 44 -12.93 3.13 -2.89
N LEU A 45 -12.11 4.19 -2.89
CA LEU A 45 -12.50 5.48 -3.46
C LEU A 45 -12.07 5.59 -4.92
N ASP A 46 -12.93 6.19 -5.75
CA ASP A 46 -12.58 6.56 -7.11
C ASP A 46 -11.64 7.78 -7.13
N ALA A 47 -10.89 7.92 -8.22
CA ALA A 47 -9.93 9.01 -8.41
C ALA A 47 -10.59 10.40 -8.46
N ASP A 48 -11.87 10.47 -8.82
CA ASP A 48 -12.69 11.69 -8.91
C ASP A 48 -13.45 12.01 -7.62
N ASP A 49 -13.32 11.19 -6.56
CA ASP A 49 -13.97 11.46 -5.28
C ASP A 49 -13.46 12.78 -4.68
N SER A 50 -14.38 13.60 -4.17
CA SER A 50 -14.07 14.90 -3.57
C SER A 50 -13.04 14.83 -2.43
N ALA A 51 -12.99 13.72 -1.68
CA ALA A 51 -11.99 13.49 -0.65
C ALA A 51 -10.57 13.39 -1.23
N ILE A 52 -10.42 12.82 -2.42
CA ILE A 52 -9.13 12.70 -3.11
C ILE A 52 -8.62 14.07 -3.55
N SER A 53 -9.52 14.91 -4.07
CA SER A 53 -9.20 16.31 -4.40
C SER A 53 -8.71 17.09 -3.17
N ARG A 54 -9.40 16.95 -2.03
CA ARG A 54 -8.98 17.58 -0.75
C ARG A 54 -7.63 17.06 -0.27
N ILE A 55 -7.37 15.76 -0.36
CA ILE A 55 -6.07 15.18 0.00
C ILE A 55 -4.95 15.76 -0.88
N ILE A 56 -5.17 15.87 -2.19
CA ILE A 56 -4.18 16.47 -3.11
C ILE A 56 -3.87 17.92 -2.74
N GLU A 57 -4.89 18.72 -2.39
CA GLU A 57 -4.69 20.09 -1.91
C GLU A 57 -3.89 20.14 -0.61
N ARG A 58 -4.15 19.21 0.33
CA ARG A 58 -3.35 19.09 1.56
C ARG A 58 -1.90 18.68 1.29
N VAL A 59 -1.65 17.81 0.32
CA VAL A 59 -0.28 17.47 -0.12
C VAL A 59 0.43 18.70 -0.69
N ARG A 60 -0.25 19.52 -1.51
CA ARG A 60 0.31 20.79 -2.01
C ARG A 60 0.69 21.72 -0.86
N LEU A 61 -0.21 21.89 0.10
CA LEU A 61 0.02 22.72 1.28
C LEU A 61 1.19 22.22 2.13
N GLU A 62 1.31 20.91 2.36
CA GLU A 62 2.48 20.41 3.10
C GLU A 62 3.79 20.65 2.35
N ARG A 63 3.79 20.44 1.04
CA ARG A 63 4.99 20.69 0.23
C ARG A 63 5.36 22.17 0.14
N SER A 64 4.40 23.09 0.23
CA SER A 64 4.68 24.53 0.20
C SER A 64 5.39 25.00 1.47
N LYS A 65 5.08 24.42 2.64
CA LYS A 65 5.78 24.74 3.90
C LYS A 65 7.28 24.46 3.82
N SER A 66 7.66 23.38 3.13
CA SER A 66 9.08 23.06 2.89
C SER A 66 9.76 24.00 1.89
N ARG A 67 9.02 24.66 0.99
CA ARG A 67 9.56 25.61 0.00
C ARG A 67 9.64 27.05 0.53
N SER A 68 8.65 27.52 1.28
CA SER A 68 8.61 28.88 1.84
C SER A 68 9.78 29.19 2.78
N TYR A 69 10.41 28.16 3.36
CA TYR A 69 11.61 28.31 4.17
C TYR A 69 12.89 28.61 3.35
N VAL A 70 12.90 28.36 2.04
CA VAL A 70 14.11 28.48 1.21
C VAL A 70 14.25 29.86 0.57
N GLU A 71 13.14 30.52 0.23
CA GLU A 71 13.17 31.79 -0.52
C GLU A 71 13.43 33.05 0.33
N ASP A 72 13.20 33.01 1.65
CA ASP A 72 13.26 34.20 2.53
C ASP A 72 14.61 34.39 3.24
N SER A 73 15.68 33.69 2.81
CA SER A 73 16.99 33.71 3.48
C SER A 73 18.07 34.48 2.69
N THR A 74 18.07 35.81 2.80
CA THR A 74 19.17 36.68 2.33
C THR A 74 20.30 36.88 3.36
N GLU A 75 20.33 36.16 4.48
CA GLU A 75 21.45 36.25 5.44
C GLU A 75 21.94 34.87 5.92
N VAL A 76 23.26 34.67 5.80
CA VAL A 76 23.99 33.47 6.17
C VAL A 76 24.07 33.33 7.69
N LYS A 77 23.30 32.39 8.28
CA LYS A 77 23.65 31.59 9.47
C LYS A 77 22.91 30.24 9.42
N ALA A 78 23.61 29.16 9.05
CA ALA A 78 23.23 27.80 9.47
C ALA A 78 23.63 27.63 10.97
N PRO A 79 22.95 26.85 11.82
CA PRO A 79 22.06 25.70 11.58
C PRO A 79 20.60 25.98 12.06
N SER A 80 19.51 25.37 11.59
CA SER A 80 19.25 24.00 11.16
C SER A 80 18.13 23.99 10.12
N LEU A 81 18.34 23.38 8.96
CA LEU A 81 17.22 22.82 8.20
C LEU A 81 16.46 21.90 9.16
N GLU A 82 15.17 22.09 9.39
CA GLU A 82 14.34 20.99 9.89
C GLU A 82 14.26 19.95 8.77
N TYR A 83 15.28 19.10 8.70
CA TYR A 83 15.28 17.93 7.86
C TYR A 83 14.07 17.08 8.23
N PHE A 84 13.49 16.37 7.26
CA PHE A 84 12.49 15.36 7.56
C PHE A 84 13.05 14.42 8.64
N HIS A 85 12.28 14.23 9.72
CA HIS A 85 12.60 13.26 10.77
C HIS A 85 11.36 12.45 11.11
N TRP A 86 11.53 11.13 11.19
CA TRP A 86 10.49 10.27 11.74
C TRP A 86 10.40 10.52 13.25
N PRO A 87 9.19 10.63 13.83
CA PRO A 87 9.01 10.70 15.28
C PRO A 87 9.70 9.53 15.99
N GLU A 88 10.44 9.81 17.05
CA GLU A 88 11.23 8.81 17.79
C GLU A 88 10.38 7.70 18.42
N ASP A 89 9.12 8.03 18.76
CA ASP A 89 8.16 7.12 19.41
C ASP A 89 7.28 6.36 18.42
N MET A 90 7.47 6.55 17.11
CA MET A 90 6.61 5.97 16.07
C MET A 90 6.55 4.45 16.17
N ASP A 91 7.69 3.78 16.39
CA ASP A 91 7.75 2.33 16.49
C ASP A 91 7.34 1.80 17.87
N LEU A 92 7.53 2.58 18.93
CA LEU A 92 7.09 2.21 20.29
C LEU A 92 5.56 2.04 20.35
N ASN A 93 4.85 2.91 19.63
CA ASN A 93 3.40 2.88 19.56
C ASN A 93 2.85 1.67 18.77
N THR A 94 3.67 0.97 17.97
CA THR A 94 3.24 -0.20 17.16
C THR A 94 2.97 -1.44 17.98
N LEU A 95 3.55 -1.52 19.19
CA LEU A 95 3.33 -2.62 20.13
C LEU A 95 2.20 -2.31 21.11
N SER A 96 1.65 -1.11 21.07
CA SER A 96 0.50 -0.74 21.89
C SER A 96 -0.74 -1.46 21.40
N ARG A 97 -1.52 -2.00 22.35
CA ARG A 97 -2.82 -2.63 22.07
C ARG A 97 -3.96 -1.61 22.09
N ALA A 98 -3.66 -0.33 22.38
CA ALA A 98 -4.64 0.74 22.38
C ALA A 98 -5.07 1.07 20.95
N THR A 99 -6.32 1.48 20.81
CA THR A 99 -6.82 2.03 19.55
C THR A 99 -5.95 3.21 19.12
N ILE A 100 -5.49 3.18 17.89
CA ILE A 100 -4.75 4.27 17.27
C ILE A 100 -5.76 5.33 16.86
N ASN A 101 -5.86 6.39 17.66
CA ASN A 101 -6.74 7.52 17.41
C ASN A 101 -6.37 8.24 16.09
N PRO A 102 -7.34 8.83 15.38
CA PRO A 102 -7.07 9.62 14.18
C PRO A 102 -6.04 10.73 14.43
N SER A 103 -5.03 10.84 13.57
CA SER A 103 -4.04 11.93 13.62
C SER A 103 -3.35 12.14 12.27
N GLY A 104 -2.55 13.21 12.16
CA GLY A 104 -1.77 13.50 10.97
C GLY A 104 -2.65 13.64 9.72
N ALA A 105 -2.35 12.84 8.69
CA ALA A 105 -3.08 12.85 7.43
C ALA A 105 -4.46 12.15 7.45
N ASP A 106 -4.86 11.56 8.59
CA ASP A 106 -6.14 10.85 8.71
C ASP A 106 -7.35 11.76 8.41
N GLY A 107 -7.24 13.06 8.71
CA GLY A 107 -8.31 14.03 8.50
C GLY A 107 -8.36 14.65 7.10
N TRP A 108 -7.36 14.45 6.24
CA TRP A 108 -7.20 15.26 5.01
C TRP A 108 -8.33 15.10 3.99
N GLY A 109 -9.04 13.97 4.01
CA GLY A 109 -10.21 13.74 3.15
C GLY A 109 -11.51 14.35 3.66
N SER A 110 -11.56 14.90 4.87
CA SER A 110 -12.78 15.46 5.47
C SER A 110 -13.08 16.87 4.97
N GLU A 111 -14.37 17.23 4.87
CA GLU A 111 -14.82 18.58 4.48
C GLU A 111 -14.31 19.67 5.43
N HIS A 112 -14.12 19.34 6.71
CA HIS A 112 -13.61 20.26 7.72
C HIS A 112 -12.07 20.43 7.69
N ALA A 113 -11.36 19.75 6.78
CA ALA A 113 -9.91 19.68 6.77
C ALA A 113 -9.22 20.81 5.96
N LEU A 114 -9.98 21.59 5.20
CA LEU A 114 -9.44 22.73 4.47
C LEU A 114 -9.25 23.91 5.44
N PRO A 115 -8.05 24.50 5.53
CA PRO A 115 -7.87 25.73 6.30
C PRO A 115 -8.77 26.83 5.74
N SER A 116 -9.48 27.54 6.61
CA SER A 116 -10.26 28.74 6.28
C SER A 116 -9.42 29.92 5.75
N GLN A 117 -8.09 29.75 5.65
CA GLN A 117 -7.12 30.78 5.26
C GLN A 117 -6.27 30.35 4.06
N TRP A 118 -6.88 29.75 3.04
CA TRP A 118 -6.28 29.85 1.70
C TRP A 118 -6.46 31.31 1.23
N PRO A 119 -5.39 32.09 0.95
CA PRO A 119 -5.58 33.37 0.31
C PRO A 119 -6.04 33.09 -1.12
N GLY A 120 -7.36 33.17 -1.38
CA GLY A 120 -7.89 32.62 -2.62
C GLY A 120 -9.34 32.96 -2.97
N THR A 121 -9.83 34.18 -2.72
CA THR A 121 -10.85 34.80 -3.58
C THR A 121 -10.22 35.60 -4.73
N GLY A 122 -8.97 35.27 -5.10
CA GLY A 122 -8.33 35.73 -6.32
C GLY A 122 -8.58 34.75 -7.47
N PRO A 123 -8.47 35.17 -8.74
CA PRO A 123 -8.64 34.31 -9.90
C PRO A 123 -7.71 33.09 -9.79
N ALA A 124 -8.24 31.91 -10.15
CA ALA A 124 -7.55 30.63 -10.07
C ALA A 124 -6.10 30.75 -10.59
N PRO A 125 -5.09 30.27 -9.85
CA PRO A 125 -3.72 30.30 -10.36
C PRO A 125 -3.66 29.50 -11.66
N LEU A 126 -3.18 30.17 -12.71
CA LEU A 126 -2.83 29.58 -14.00
C LEU A 126 -1.91 28.36 -13.76
N LEU A 127 -2.29 27.20 -14.30
CA LEU A 127 -1.50 25.97 -14.41
C LEU A 127 -0.70 25.58 -13.14
N VAL A 128 -1.35 24.91 -12.19
CA VAL A 128 -0.62 24.25 -11.10
C VAL A 128 0.16 23.06 -11.68
N ASP A 129 1.49 23.11 -11.64
CA ASP A 129 2.34 22.01 -12.09
C ASP A 129 1.88 20.65 -11.51
N PRO A 130 1.95 19.56 -12.30
CA PRO A 130 1.69 18.22 -11.80
C PRO A 130 2.56 17.90 -10.57
N LEU A 131 1.95 17.25 -9.57
CA LEU A 131 2.70 16.80 -8.40
C LEU A 131 3.62 15.64 -8.79
N MET A 132 4.89 15.72 -8.41
CA MET A 132 5.83 14.60 -8.55
C MET A 132 5.74 13.65 -7.36
N CYS A 133 5.93 12.36 -7.57
CA CYS A 133 6.15 11.38 -6.51
C CYS A 133 7.48 11.66 -5.79
N ALA A 134 7.46 11.57 -4.47
CA ALA A 134 8.68 11.58 -3.66
C ALA A 134 9.54 10.33 -3.93
N THR A 135 10.86 10.50 -3.94
CA THR A 135 11.82 9.38 -4.16
C THR A 135 12.32 8.76 -2.86
N GLU A 136 12.38 9.55 -1.80
CA GLU A 136 12.85 9.17 -0.45
C GLU A 136 11.88 9.73 0.60
N ASN A 137 12.26 9.89 1.87
CA ASN A 137 11.35 10.38 2.92
C ASN A 137 10.45 11.55 2.49
N ASN A 138 11.03 12.70 2.10
CA ASN A 138 10.27 13.85 1.57
C ASN A 138 11.04 14.56 0.43
N THR A 139 11.89 13.82 -0.27
CA THR A 139 12.64 14.34 -1.42
C THR A 139 11.74 14.37 -2.64
N ILE A 140 11.33 15.57 -3.07
CA ILE A 140 10.46 15.78 -4.24
C ILE A 140 11.31 16.24 -5.43
N PRO A 141 11.45 15.46 -6.51
CA PRO A 141 12.15 15.91 -7.69
C PRO A 141 11.40 17.07 -8.37
N PRO A 142 12.10 17.97 -9.09
CA PRO A 142 11.45 18.99 -9.89
C PRO A 142 10.56 18.36 -10.96
N TYR A 143 9.46 19.03 -11.28
CA TYR A 143 8.61 18.61 -12.40
C TYR A 143 9.36 18.77 -13.72
N THR A 144 9.17 17.79 -14.61
CA THR A 144 9.64 17.86 -15.99
C THR A 144 8.50 17.39 -16.89
N PRO A 145 8.20 18.06 -18.01
CA PRO A 145 7.11 17.65 -18.92
C PRO A 145 7.29 16.24 -19.50
N SER A 146 8.53 15.74 -19.55
CA SER A 146 8.87 14.38 -19.99
C SER A 146 8.91 13.36 -18.84
N ALA A 147 8.46 13.73 -17.63
CA ALA A 147 8.43 12.81 -16.50
C ALA A 147 7.54 11.60 -16.83
N PRO A 148 8.06 10.37 -16.68
CA PRO A 148 7.25 9.19 -16.96
C PRO A 148 6.09 9.07 -15.95
N PRO A 149 4.95 8.47 -16.34
CA PRO A 149 3.74 8.46 -15.52
C PRO A 149 3.93 7.92 -14.10
N TYR A 150 4.83 6.96 -13.88
CA TYR A 150 5.12 6.41 -12.55
C TYR A 150 5.73 7.43 -11.57
N LYS A 151 6.34 8.51 -12.07
CA LYS A 151 6.88 9.62 -11.27
C LYS A 151 5.88 10.73 -10.99
N LEU A 152 4.70 10.72 -11.60
CA LEU A 152 3.63 11.70 -11.34
C LEU A 152 2.70 11.20 -10.23
N LEU A 153 2.38 12.04 -9.26
CA LEU A 153 1.38 11.76 -8.24
C LEU A 153 0.00 12.15 -8.76
N THR A 154 -0.73 11.16 -9.28
CA THR A 154 -2.07 11.33 -9.85
C THR A 154 -3.16 11.13 -8.80
N PRO A 155 -4.39 11.65 -9.04
CA PRO A 155 -5.54 11.37 -8.16
C PRO A 155 -5.77 9.87 -7.95
N ALA A 156 -5.59 9.06 -9.00
CA ALA A 156 -5.76 7.62 -8.92
C ALA A 156 -4.75 6.93 -7.98
N LYS A 157 -3.49 7.40 -7.93
CA LYS A 157 -2.50 6.91 -6.96
C LYS A 157 -2.84 7.30 -5.53
N VAL A 158 -3.39 8.51 -5.34
CA VAL A 158 -3.87 8.98 -4.03
C VAL A 158 -5.09 8.18 -3.58
N ALA A 159 -6.00 7.86 -4.50
CA ALA A 159 -7.17 7.01 -4.25
C ALA A 159 -6.79 5.57 -3.88
N CYS A 160 -5.83 4.99 -4.60
CA CYS A 160 -5.25 3.68 -4.27
C CYS A 160 -4.62 3.71 -2.86
N TRP A 161 -3.77 4.70 -2.55
CA TRP A 161 -3.21 4.89 -1.21
C TRP A 161 -4.30 4.95 -0.14
N HIS A 162 -5.31 5.79 -0.35
CA HIS A 162 -6.39 5.99 0.61
C HIS A 162 -7.15 4.69 0.88
N SER A 163 -7.45 3.95 -0.18
CA SER A 163 -8.20 2.69 -0.12
C SER A 163 -7.44 1.63 0.68
N HIS A 164 -6.13 1.46 0.43
CA HIS A 164 -5.28 0.55 1.23
C HIS A 164 -5.14 1.02 2.69
N LEU A 165 -4.91 2.33 2.91
CA LEU A 165 -4.77 2.89 4.25
C LEU A 165 -6.04 2.68 5.10
N SER A 166 -7.22 2.71 4.49
CA SER A 166 -8.49 2.44 5.18
C SER A 166 -8.57 1.01 5.73
N VAL A 167 -8.17 0.01 4.93
CA VAL A 167 -8.12 -1.40 5.36
C VAL A 167 -7.05 -1.61 6.44
N ILE A 168 -5.87 -1.01 6.24
CA ILE A 168 -4.77 -1.05 7.22
C ILE A 168 -5.22 -0.48 8.57
N ARG A 169 -5.92 0.66 8.55
CA ARG A 169 -6.48 1.27 9.77
C ARG A 169 -7.49 0.34 10.45
N ASN A 170 -8.38 -0.27 9.68
CA ASN A 170 -9.36 -1.22 10.21
C ASN A 170 -8.68 -2.41 10.89
N ILE A 171 -7.61 -2.96 10.30
CA ILE A 171 -6.83 -4.05 10.89
C ILE A 171 -6.10 -3.59 12.16
N ALA A 172 -5.39 -2.46 12.10
CA ALA A 172 -4.64 -1.92 13.23
C ALA A 172 -5.54 -1.68 14.46
N ASN A 173 -6.77 -1.21 14.23
CA ASN A 173 -7.73 -0.88 15.28
C ASN A 173 -8.73 -2.00 15.59
N LYS A 174 -8.62 -3.18 14.98
CA LYS A 174 -9.51 -4.29 15.34
C LYS A 174 -9.35 -4.64 16.82
N PRO A 175 -10.44 -4.86 17.58
CA PRO A 175 -10.32 -5.44 18.91
C PRO A 175 -9.67 -6.83 18.75
N GLY A 176 -8.60 -7.10 19.49
CA GLY A 176 -7.93 -8.40 19.41
C GLY A 176 -8.82 -9.49 19.99
N ASN A 177 -8.94 -10.61 19.28
CA ASN A 177 -9.60 -11.80 19.82
C ASN A 177 -8.62 -12.61 20.68
N SER A 178 -7.32 -12.39 20.43
CA SER A 178 -6.18 -13.02 21.09
C SER A 178 -5.36 -12.00 21.90
N THR A 179 -4.65 -12.49 22.90
CA THR A 179 -3.59 -11.77 23.63
C THR A 179 -2.38 -11.42 22.75
N THR A 180 -2.34 -11.84 21.49
CA THR A 180 -1.16 -11.77 20.61
C THR A 180 -1.30 -10.70 19.51
N LEU A 181 -0.20 -10.00 19.22
CA LEU A 181 -0.08 -9.05 18.09
C LEU A 181 0.20 -9.75 16.74
N ASP A 182 0.19 -11.08 16.76
CA ASP A 182 0.55 -11.95 15.64
C ASP A 182 -0.65 -12.33 14.75
N GLU A 183 -1.83 -11.74 14.98
CA GLU A 183 -2.98 -11.90 14.08
C GLU A 183 -2.60 -11.46 12.66
N VAL A 184 -2.78 -12.32 11.67
CA VAL A 184 -2.47 -12.03 10.28
C VAL A 184 -3.73 -11.78 9.47
N TYR A 185 -3.70 -10.77 8.60
CA TYR A 185 -4.77 -10.47 7.68
C TYR A 185 -4.23 -10.45 6.25
N ILE A 186 -5.02 -10.91 5.30
CA ILE A 186 -4.68 -10.85 3.87
C ILE A 186 -5.50 -9.76 3.21
N ILE A 187 -4.84 -8.94 2.39
CA ILE A 187 -5.42 -7.85 1.62
C ILE A 187 -5.21 -8.17 0.15
N LEU A 188 -6.30 -8.09 -0.62
CA LEU A 188 -6.36 -8.36 -2.04
C LEU A 188 -6.96 -7.15 -2.76
N GLU A 189 -6.51 -6.87 -3.96
CA GLU A 189 -7.25 -6.08 -4.94
C GLU A 189 -8.27 -6.97 -5.68
N ASP A 190 -9.20 -6.37 -6.41
CA ASP A 190 -10.33 -7.07 -7.05
C ASP A 190 -10.03 -7.67 -8.42
N ASP A 191 -8.80 -7.56 -8.89
CA ASP A 191 -8.33 -8.04 -10.19
C ASP A 191 -7.25 -9.12 -10.05
N VAL A 192 -7.31 -9.96 -9.01
CA VAL A 192 -6.34 -11.05 -8.81
C VAL A 192 -6.79 -12.41 -9.36
N ASP A 193 -5.81 -13.25 -9.67
CA ASP A 193 -5.94 -14.71 -9.73
C ASP A 193 -4.97 -15.34 -8.73
N MET A 194 -5.25 -16.56 -8.28
CA MET A 194 -4.46 -17.27 -7.28
C MET A 194 -4.19 -18.69 -7.71
N GLU A 195 -3.11 -19.28 -7.21
CA GLU A 195 -2.90 -20.72 -7.31
C GLU A 195 -4.09 -21.48 -6.73
N TYR A 196 -4.50 -22.57 -7.39
CA TYR A 196 -5.60 -23.42 -6.91
C TYR A 196 -5.27 -24.07 -5.55
N ASP A 197 -4.00 -24.42 -5.33
CA ASP A 197 -3.42 -25.01 -4.11
C ASP A 197 -2.84 -23.96 -3.16
N ILE A 198 -3.33 -22.71 -3.21
CA ILE A 198 -2.80 -21.60 -2.41
C ILE A 198 -2.82 -21.88 -0.89
N LYS A 199 -3.79 -22.66 -0.41
CA LYS A 199 -3.90 -22.99 1.03
C LYS A 199 -2.72 -23.85 1.48
N GLU A 200 -2.43 -24.90 0.72
CA GLU A 200 -1.34 -25.84 0.95
C GLU A 200 0.01 -25.12 0.86
N ARG A 201 0.21 -24.32 -0.19
CA ARG A 201 1.43 -23.52 -0.35
C ARG A 201 1.68 -22.61 0.84
N LEU A 202 0.65 -21.87 1.26
CA LEU A 202 0.77 -20.95 2.39
C LEU A 202 1.06 -21.71 3.67
N TRP A 203 0.36 -22.81 3.94
CA TRP A 203 0.59 -23.67 5.11
C TRP A 203 2.05 -24.15 5.20
N ASP A 204 2.62 -24.59 4.07
CA ASP A 204 3.97 -25.15 4.03
C ASP A 204 5.05 -24.06 4.19
N MET A 205 4.85 -22.86 3.63
CA MET A 205 5.87 -21.82 3.67
C MET A 205 5.83 -20.92 4.92
N TRP A 206 4.66 -20.75 5.54
CA TRP A 206 4.45 -19.85 6.68
C TRP A 206 5.43 -20.06 7.85
N PRO A 207 5.77 -21.31 8.23
CA PRO A 207 6.69 -21.57 9.35
C PRO A 207 8.12 -21.03 9.14
N ALA A 208 8.52 -20.69 7.92
CA ALA A 208 9.82 -20.06 7.66
C ALA A 208 9.85 -18.56 8.02
N LEU A 209 8.70 -17.90 8.18
CA LEU A 209 8.67 -16.47 8.52
C LEU A 209 9.28 -16.24 9.92
N PRO A 210 10.21 -15.29 10.06
CA PRO A 210 10.82 -15.02 11.35
C PRO A 210 9.82 -14.33 12.29
N PRO A 211 10.02 -14.39 13.62
CA PRO A 211 9.19 -13.67 14.56
C PRO A 211 9.10 -12.18 14.24
N HIS A 212 7.91 -11.61 14.48
CA HIS A 212 7.63 -10.19 14.34
C HIS A 212 7.78 -9.61 12.92
N TRP A 213 7.63 -10.43 11.87
CA TRP A 213 7.48 -9.90 10.52
C TRP A 213 6.25 -8.98 10.38
N ASP A 214 6.31 -8.05 9.44
CA ASP A 214 5.25 -7.05 9.24
C ASP A 214 4.38 -7.36 8.04
N MET A 215 5.02 -7.67 6.91
CA MET A 215 4.35 -7.90 5.64
C MET A 215 4.88 -9.15 4.92
N LEU A 216 4.01 -9.79 4.17
CA LEU A 216 4.36 -10.84 3.22
C LEU A 216 3.65 -10.55 1.89
N PHE A 217 4.41 -10.24 0.83
CA PHE A 217 3.89 -10.07 -0.52
C PHE A 217 3.62 -11.44 -1.15
N LEU A 218 2.35 -11.72 -1.45
CA LEU A 218 1.91 -12.98 -2.07
C LEU A 218 2.09 -12.96 -3.59
N GLY A 219 2.15 -11.75 -4.15
CA GLY A 219 2.77 -11.48 -5.42
C GLY A 219 3.28 -10.05 -5.50
N HIS A 220 4.11 -9.81 -6.50
CA HIS A 220 4.77 -8.53 -6.71
C HIS A 220 5.02 -8.32 -8.21
N CYS A 221 5.32 -7.08 -8.59
CA CYS A 221 5.78 -6.74 -9.95
C CYS A 221 7.04 -5.88 -9.89
N TRP A 222 7.72 -5.74 -11.04
CA TRP A 222 8.78 -4.73 -11.26
C TRP A 222 9.89 -4.69 -10.19
N SER A 223 10.17 -5.84 -9.57
CA SER A 223 11.26 -5.96 -8.61
C SER A 223 11.86 -7.37 -8.67
N ASN A 224 13.14 -7.47 -8.31
CA ASN A 224 13.80 -8.77 -8.15
C ASN A 224 13.80 -9.13 -6.66
N GLU A 225 12.75 -9.81 -6.21
CA GLU A 225 12.63 -10.24 -4.81
C GLU A 225 13.45 -11.51 -4.50
N SER A 226 14.06 -12.14 -5.51
CA SER A 226 15.06 -13.20 -5.32
C SER A 226 16.48 -12.66 -5.03
N LEU A 227 16.64 -11.32 -4.96
CA LEU A 227 17.93 -10.67 -4.68
C LEU A 227 18.55 -11.15 -3.36
N HIS A 228 17.72 -11.37 -2.34
CA HIS A 228 18.15 -11.89 -1.05
C HIS A 228 17.95 -13.41 -0.99
N PRO A 229 18.77 -14.16 -0.24
CA PRO A 229 18.61 -15.62 -0.15
C PRO A 229 17.24 -16.03 0.39
N ALA A 230 16.76 -17.17 -0.08
CA ALA A 230 15.55 -17.80 0.45
C ALA A 230 15.70 -18.14 1.94
N LEU A 231 14.61 -18.02 2.68
CA LEU A 231 14.56 -18.38 4.09
C LEU A 231 14.65 -19.91 4.25
N PRO A 232 15.37 -20.41 5.27
CA PRO A 232 15.36 -21.84 5.59
C PRO A 232 13.97 -22.25 6.10
N LEU A 233 13.56 -23.50 5.86
CA LEU A 233 12.33 -24.10 6.40
C LEU A 233 12.66 -25.04 7.57
N PRO A 234 12.53 -24.60 8.84
CA PRO A 234 12.76 -25.49 9.98
C PRO A 234 11.73 -26.64 10.01
N PRO A 235 12.10 -27.86 10.45
CA PRO A 235 13.43 -28.33 10.88
C PRO A 235 14.32 -28.82 9.71
N TYR A 236 13.88 -28.71 8.47
CA TYR A 236 14.55 -29.29 7.30
C TYR A 236 15.66 -28.36 6.77
N SER A 237 16.68 -28.94 6.13
CA SER A 237 17.70 -28.16 5.39
C SER A 237 17.20 -27.70 4.01
N ALA A 238 15.88 -27.64 3.80
CA ALA A 238 15.24 -27.15 2.59
C ALA A 238 15.03 -25.63 2.68
N PHE A 239 14.88 -24.99 1.51
CA PHE A 239 14.60 -23.57 1.41
C PHE A 239 13.11 -23.33 1.13
N SER A 240 12.55 -22.35 1.82
CA SER A 240 11.23 -21.78 1.56
C SER A 240 11.22 -21.01 0.24
N PRO A 241 10.08 -20.85 -0.45
CA PRO A 241 9.93 -19.85 -1.52
C PRO A 241 9.90 -18.40 -0.98
N LEU A 242 10.10 -18.18 0.32
CA LEU A 242 10.10 -16.87 0.95
C LEU A 242 11.48 -16.24 0.91
N HIS A 243 11.53 -14.99 0.47
CA HIS A 243 12.74 -14.17 0.45
C HIS A 243 12.50 -12.88 1.24
N PRO A 244 13.50 -12.33 1.94
CA PRO A 244 13.43 -10.95 2.44
C PRO A 244 13.11 -10.00 1.28
N SER A 245 12.12 -9.12 1.47
CA SER A 245 11.72 -8.20 0.42
C SER A 245 12.79 -7.14 0.20
N ASN A 246 13.00 -6.72 -1.06
CA ASN A 246 13.89 -5.61 -1.38
C ASN A 246 13.10 -4.35 -1.74
N ALA A 247 12.29 -4.40 -2.80
CA ALA A 247 11.55 -3.23 -3.28
C ALA A 247 10.27 -3.63 -4.04
N PRO A 248 9.39 -4.48 -3.45
CA PRO A 248 8.22 -5.01 -4.13
C PRO A 248 7.33 -3.88 -4.64
N LYS A 249 6.87 -4.02 -5.89
CA LYS A 249 5.87 -3.12 -6.49
C LYS A 249 4.54 -3.85 -6.69
N CYS A 250 3.51 -3.05 -6.95
CA CYS A 250 2.11 -3.46 -6.90
C CYS A 250 1.64 -3.84 -5.48
N THR A 251 0.33 -3.74 -5.26
CA THR A 251 -0.32 -4.02 -3.97
C THR A 251 -1.46 -5.03 -4.11
N HIS A 252 -1.49 -5.76 -5.22
CA HIS A 252 -2.59 -6.65 -5.59
C HIS A 252 -2.84 -7.77 -4.59
N ALA A 253 -1.80 -8.27 -3.90
CA ALA A 253 -1.97 -9.25 -2.84
C ALA A 253 -0.83 -9.28 -1.82
N TYR A 254 -1.16 -9.06 -0.55
CA TYR A 254 -0.21 -9.18 0.55
C TYR A 254 -0.88 -9.59 1.86
N ALA A 255 -0.15 -10.30 2.71
CA ALA A 255 -0.50 -10.50 4.10
C ALA A 255 0.21 -9.47 4.99
N VAL A 256 -0.42 -9.12 6.11
CA VAL A 256 0.09 -8.16 7.08
C VAL A 256 -0.25 -8.63 8.49
N THR A 257 0.71 -8.57 9.41
CA THR A 257 0.41 -8.77 10.83
C THR A 257 -0.33 -7.56 11.39
N LYS A 258 -1.07 -7.72 12.49
CA LYS A 258 -1.72 -6.60 13.15
C LYS A 258 -0.71 -5.53 13.61
N ALA A 259 0.44 -5.95 14.13
CA ALA A 259 1.57 -5.05 14.44
C ALA A 259 2.10 -4.35 13.18
N GLY A 260 2.27 -5.08 12.08
CA GLY A 260 2.66 -4.51 10.79
C GLY A 260 1.67 -3.48 10.27
N ALA A 261 0.36 -3.72 10.42
CA ALA A 261 -0.69 -2.78 10.05
C ALA A 261 -0.66 -1.51 10.91
N ALA A 262 -0.41 -1.64 12.22
CA ALA A 262 -0.19 -0.49 13.09
C ALA A 262 1.04 0.33 12.66
N ARG A 263 2.17 -0.34 12.37
CA ARG A 263 3.38 0.31 11.88
C ARG A 263 3.16 1.04 10.56
N LEU A 264 2.51 0.39 9.60
CA LEU A 264 2.11 0.99 8.33
C LEU A 264 1.23 2.21 8.55
N LEU A 265 0.17 2.11 9.37
CA LEU A 265 -0.73 3.23 9.64
C LEU A 265 0.02 4.46 10.14
N LEU A 266 0.92 4.28 11.12
CA LEU A 266 1.69 5.39 11.71
C LEU A 266 2.61 6.07 10.70
N HIS A 267 3.31 5.30 9.86
CA HIS A 267 4.20 5.84 8.84
C HIS A 267 3.42 6.49 7.68
N LEU A 268 2.38 5.83 7.17
CA LEU A 268 1.62 6.26 6.00
C LEU A 268 0.75 7.48 6.27
N ARG A 269 0.42 7.79 7.53
CA ARG A 269 -0.32 8.99 7.93
C ARG A 269 0.57 10.15 8.39
N TYR A 270 1.88 9.96 8.48
CA TYR A 270 2.81 11.01 8.91
C TYR A 270 2.84 12.13 7.86
N PRO A 271 2.43 13.38 8.16
CA PRO A 271 2.13 14.40 7.16
C PRO A 271 3.22 14.65 6.10
N PRO A 272 4.52 14.72 6.44
CA PRO A 272 5.57 14.92 5.43
C PRO A 272 5.78 13.71 4.49
N PHE A 273 5.28 12.52 4.84
CA PHE A 273 5.36 11.29 4.04
C PHE A 273 4.04 10.91 3.38
N ALA A 274 2.92 11.20 4.02
CA ALA A 274 1.58 10.76 3.63
C ALA A 274 1.21 11.21 2.21
N TYR A 275 0.69 10.26 1.41
CA TYR A 275 0.24 10.50 0.03
C TYR A 275 1.30 11.13 -0.88
N SER A 276 2.59 11.01 -0.55
CA SER A 276 3.68 11.68 -1.28
C SER A 276 4.07 10.98 -2.58
N ARG A 277 3.61 9.75 -2.79
CA ARG A 277 3.93 8.86 -3.94
C ARG A 277 2.86 7.77 -4.07
N ALA A 278 3.03 6.83 -5.01
CA ALA A 278 2.18 5.64 -5.06
C ALA A 278 2.39 4.75 -3.82
N ILE A 279 1.36 4.03 -3.36
CA ILE A 279 1.43 3.27 -2.09
C ILE A 279 2.48 2.14 -2.13
N ASP A 280 2.65 1.48 -3.27
CA ASP A 280 3.67 0.45 -3.48
C ASP A 280 5.10 1.04 -3.41
N GLN A 281 5.31 2.24 -3.94
CA GLN A 281 6.56 2.99 -3.80
C GLN A 281 6.82 3.38 -2.35
N ALA A 282 5.77 3.67 -1.56
CA ALA A 282 5.90 3.93 -0.14
C ALA A 282 6.30 2.66 0.64
N TYR A 283 5.69 1.52 0.35
CA TYR A 283 6.09 0.24 0.95
C TYR A 283 7.55 -0.08 0.63
N ALA A 284 7.94 0.00 -0.64
CA ALA A 284 9.32 -0.24 -1.04
C ALA A 284 10.30 0.68 -0.29
N TRP A 285 9.99 1.97 -0.16
CA TRP A 285 10.84 2.89 0.61
C TRP A 285 10.92 2.53 2.10
N LEU A 286 9.78 2.20 2.72
CA LEU A 286 9.74 1.79 4.13
C LEU A 286 10.50 0.47 4.38
N ILE A 287 10.50 -0.45 3.41
CA ILE A 287 11.30 -1.69 3.45
C ILE A 287 12.80 -1.37 3.34
N GLN A 288 13.19 -0.61 2.30
CA GLN A 288 14.60 -0.28 2.04
C GLN A 288 15.23 0.60 3.14
N SER A 289 14.43 1.44 3.79
CA SER A 289 14.88 2.25 4.93
C SER A 289 14.83 1.49 6.27
N GLY A 290 14.53 0.19 6.27
CA GLY A 290 14.55 -0.67 7.45
C GLY A 290 13.38 -0.47 8.41
N ARG A 291 12.30 0.19 7.97
CA ARG A 291 11.11 0.51 8.78
C ARG A 291 10.06 -0.57 8.74
N LEU A 292 10.11 -1.45 7.74
CA LEU A 292 9.24 -2.62 7.65
C LEU A 292 10.07 -3.87 7.44
N ARG A 293 9.73 -4.92 8.20
CA ARG A 293 10.25 -6.27 7.95
C ARG A 293 9.28 -7.00 7.03
N ALA A 294 9.58 -6.96 5.74
CA ALA A 294 8.76 -7.57 4.71
C ALA A 294 9.45 -8.76 4.06
N PHE A 295 8.64 -9.71 3.60
CA PHE A 295 9.05 -10.87 2.84
C PHE A 295 8.21 -10.99 1.57
N SER A 296 8.72 -11.69 0.57
CA SER A 296 8.07 -11.88 -0.73
C SER A 296 8.09 -13.36 -1.08
N VAL A 297 6.98 -13.88 -1.61
CA VAL A 297 6.92 -15.23 -2.19
C VAL A 297 7.50 -15.19 -3.61
N VAL A 298 8.44 -16.09 -3.92
CA VAL A 298 9.05 -16.23 -5.24
C VAL A 298 9.02 -17.71 -5.67
N PRO A 299 8.37 -18.07 -6.80
CA PRO A 299 7.53 -17.21 -7.66
C PRO A 299 6.24 -16.76 -6.98
N SER A 300 5.55 -15.73 -7.50
CA SER A 300 4.29 -15.27 -6.93
C SER A 300 3.23 -16.37 -6.97
N ILE A 301 2.39 -16.43 -5.93
CA ILE A 301 1.25 -17.37 -5.85
C ILE A 301 -0.10 -16.67 -6.01
N VAL A 302 -0.07 -15.35 -6.13
CA VAL A 302 -1.19 -14.48 -6.49
C VAL A 302 -0.71 -13.47 -7.50
N ILE A 303 -1.38 -13.33 -8.64
CA ILE A 303 -1.00 -12.40 -9.71
C ILE A 303 -2.13 -11.42 -9.99
N GLN A 304 -1.78 -10.23 -10.48
CA GLN A 304 -2.74 -9.31 -11.06
C GLN A 304 -3.15 -9.80 -12.46
N ARG A 305 -4.45 -9.95 -12.67
CA ARG A 305 -5.06 -10.23 -13.97
C ARG A 305 -5.08 -8.95 -14.79
N LYS A 306 -4.63 -9.04 -16.03
CA LYS A 306 -4.59 -7.90 -16.96
C LYS A 306 -5.80 -7.90 -17.88
N VAL A 307 -6.98 -8.02 -17.29
CA VAL A 307 -8.24 -8.10 -18.02
C VAL A 307 -8.98 -6.78 -17.85
N GLY A 308 -9.06 -6.00 -18.93
CA GLY A 308 -9.70 -4.69 -18.92
C GLY A 308 -8.76 -3.54 -18.54
N GLN A 309 -9.35 -2.36 -18.33
CA GLN A 309 -8.63 -1.12 -18.01
C GLN A 309 -8.24 -1.06 -16.52
N SER A 310 -7.09 -0.46 -16.22
CA SER A 310 -6.66 -0.15 -14.85
C SER A 310 -7.36 1.11 -14.35
N ASP A 311 -7.80 1.14 -13.09
CA ASP A 311 -8.31 2.36 -12.45
C ASP A 311 -7.19 3.26 -11.89
N VAL A 312 -5.93 2.79 -11.89
CA VAL A 312 -4.78 3.50 -11.32
C VAL A 312 -3.88 4.11 -12.40
N TRP A 313 -3.78 3.44 -13.55
CA TRP A 313 -3.00 3.91 -14.69
C TRP A 313 -3.93 4.53 -15.75
N ASP A 314 -3.67 5.79 -16.09
CA ASP A 314 -4.51 6.58 -16.99
C ASP A 314 -4.21 6.30 -18.48
N GLU A 315 -5.24 6.40 -19.33
CA GLU A 315 -5.26 5.93 -20.71
C GLU A 315 -4.52 6.80 -21.72
N GLU A 316 -4.21 8.07 -21.40
CA GLU A 316 -3.40 8.92 -22.30
C GLU A 316 -2.04 8.30 -22.65
N HIS A 317 -1.60 7.29 -21.89
CA HIS A 317 -0.36 6.53 -22.12
C HIS A 317 -0.59 5.03 -22.42
N GLY A 318 -1.82 4.60 -22.72
CA GLY A 318 -2.13 3.32 -23.40
C GLY A 318 -1.85 2.02 -22.66
N GLY A 319 -2.08 1.90 -21.35
CA GLY A 319 -1.76 0.69 -20.58
C GLY A 319 -2.95 -0.07 -20.00
N THR A 320 -3.01 -1.38 -20.19
CA THR A 320 -3.83 -2.33 -19.40
C THR A 320 -3.25 -2.55 -17.98
N GLY A 321 -2.66 -1.52 -17.39
CA GLY A 321 -1.74 -1.62 -16.25
C GLY A 321 -0.30 -2.00 -16.64
N SER A 322 0.46 -2.53 -15.67
CA SER A 322 1.85 -2.99 -15.79
C SER A 322 2.10 -3.92 -17.00
N GLU A 323 3.26 -3.87 -17.68
CA GLU A 323 3.69 -4.88 -18.66
C GLU A 323 4.27 -6.16 -18.03
N TRP A 324 4.76 -6.10 -16.78
CA TRP A 324 5.30 -7.24 -16.03
C TRP A 324 4.28 -8.37 -15.89
N ARG A 325 4.58 -9.56 -16.42
CA ARG A 325 3.72 -10.74 -16.30
C ARG A 325 4.42 -11.77 -15.44
N ASP A 326 3.81 -12.07 -14.29
CA ASP A 326 4.09 -13.30 -13.56
C ASP A 326 3.06 -14.36 -13.96
N THR A 327 3.36 -15.63 -13.75
CA THR A 327 2.50 -16.74 -14.16
C THR A 327 2.24 -17.68 -13.00
N LEU A 328 0.97 -18.04 -12.83
CA LEU A 328 0.57 -19.13 -11.94
C LEU A 328 0.73 -20.47 -12.65
N VAL A 329 1.11 -21.50 -11.91
CA VAL A 329 1.20 -22.87 -12.40
C VAL A 329 -0.20 -23.41 -12.68
N HIS A 330 -1.12 -23.21 -11.73
CA HIS A 330 -2.50 -23.67 -11.78
C HIS A 330 -3.45 -22.59 -11.25
N GLY A 331 -3.52 -21.46 -11.96
CA GLY A 331 -4.45 -20.37 -11.65
C GLY A 331 -5.93 -20.81 -11.75
N VAL A 332 -6.77 -20.32 -10.83
CA VAL A 332 -8.19 -20.68 -10.76
C VAL A 332 -8.98 -20.11 -11.94
N LEU A 333 -8.76 -18.84 -12.26
CA LEU A 333 -9.47 -18.14 -13.33
C LEU A 333 -8.75 -18.31 -14.68
N GLY A 334 -7.48 -18.69 -14.64
CA GLY A 334 -6.65 -18.91 -15.82
C GLY A 334 -6.12 -17.61 -16.42
N THR A 335 -5.19 -17.74 -17.36
CA THR A 335 -4.72 -16.59 -18.14
C THR A 335 -5.83 -16.14 -19.08
N SER A 336 -6.28 -14.90 -18.91
CA SER A 336 -7.10 -14.19 -19.90
C SER A 336 -6.28 -13.07 -20.51
#